data_AF-A0A4P6XFR4-F1
#
_entry.id   AF-A0A4P6XFR4-F1
#
_cell.length_a   1.000
_cell.length_b   1.000
_cell.length_c   1.000
_cell.angle_alpha   90.00
_cell.angle_beta   90.00
_cell.angle_gamma   90.00
#
_symmetry.space_group_name_H-M   'P 1'
#
loop_
_entity.id
_entity.type
_entity.pdbx_description
1 polymer ?
#
loop_
_entity_poly.entity_id
_entity_poly.type
_entity_poly.pdbx_seq_one_letter_code
_entity_poly.pdbx_strand_id
1 'polypeptide(L)'
;MNWAMRHVPPGAFGWLALNEVRLAVRARSSSGRRGLLARLGATQVIGWLLIAAWLAIGCLIGWAARDTAIPVLPELRIAALGVSGLMLSFMTAQAVLGSQRSLYDTGDLALLFSAPIPESSVLLAKMLGIAATIALTYAVLLLPIVVPVAVLGHPQLFGVVALLVALALTASALGIALTLAVATLVGPRAARTFGQILAALLGGAVFLASQLYPRADHKGSAMVAHFERLRASGFGTHGLSSLPGRAAFGDPLAIAILLGVALLLFASAGLTLQRLFLSGYQDGGNRPSRSKPTGRASQRLFHAGLTRSIFAKEWRLLARDPALAFQIVMRLIYMAPLVLAMLGSRHAVPVPPALAFASVLIASQLVGSFAWLTVSAEDAPDLLAVAPVSKDQINRAKLLAAFAMAAPFALVLPIGLAWQTPLGALITVIMTALGGAGAGYAELKLGKPSQRSSFARRRQGGVIAGLASVAIAVVFGGGAAIAVYLVSGDLGALRMVVGQR
;
A
#
# COMPACT_ATOMS: atom_id res chain seq x y z
N MET A 1 -2.32 28.99 10.26
CA MET A 1 -1.57 28.23 11.28
C MET A 1 -0.50 29.02 12.04
N ASN A 2 0.41 29.78 11.39
CA ASN A 2 1.45 30.52 12.14
C ASN A 2 0.86 31.55 13.12
N TRP A 3 -0.24 32.20 12.75
CA TRP A 3 -0.97 33.13 13.63
C TRP A 3 -1.55 32.43 14.86
N ALA A 4 -2.28 31.33 14.66
CA ALA A 4 -2.86 30.54 15.77
C ALA A 4 -1.79 29.99 16.74
N MET A 5 -0.65 29.50 16.23
CA MET A 5 0.44 29.00 17.08
C MET A 5 1.11 30.08 17.95
N ARG A 6 1.02 31.36 17.57
CA ARG A 6 1.56 32.47 18.40
C ARG A 6 0.70 32.76 19.64
N HIS A 7 -0.57 32.36 19.62
CA HIS A 7 -1.54 32.60 20.69
C HIS A 7 -1.66 31.42 21.66
N VAL A 8 -0.92 30.33 21.43
CA VAL A 8 -0.93 29.14 22.28
C VAL A 8 0.46 28.98 22.91
N PRO A 9 0.57 28.76 24.23
CA PRO A 9 1.86 28.62 24.88
C PRO A 9 2.69 27.48 24.27
N PRO A 10 4.01 27.69 24.03
CA PRO A 10 4.90 26.65 23.53
C PRO A 10 4.89 25.43 24.44
N GLY A 11 4.79 24.23 23.88
CA GLY A 11 4.74 22.97 24.64
C GLY A 11 3.35 22.56 25.15
N ALA A 12 2.34 23.43 25.07
CA ALA A 12 0.96 23.02 25.33
C ALA A 12 0.42 22.08 24.24
N PHE A 13 -0.57 21.26 24.59
CA PHE A 13 -1.24 20.33 23.66
C PHE A 13 -1.65 21.03 22.36
N GLY A 14 -2.32 22.19 22.44
CA GLY A 14 -2.77 22.93 21.26
C GLY A 14 -1.63 23.38 20.35
N TRP A 15 -0.47 23.72 20.90
CA TRP A 15 0.71 24.12 20.13
C TRP A 15 1.32 22.93 19.40
N LEU A 16 1.49 21.80 20.09
CA LEU A 16 1.99 20.55 19.51
C LEU A 16 1.04 20.02 18.43
N ALA A 17 -0.26 20.00 18.72
CA ALA A 17 -1.33 19.64 17.79
C ALA A 17 -1.28 20.45 16.50
N LEU A 18 -1.20 21.78 16.60
CA LEU A 18 -1.11 22.66 15.42
C LEU A 18 0.19 22.43 14.64
N ASN A 19 1.29 22.14 15.32
CA ASN A 19 2.56 21.83 14.67
C ASN A 19 2.48 20.50 13.89
N GLU A 20 1.87 19.46 14.46
CA GLU A 20 1.65 18.18 13.78
C GLU A 20 0.75 18.33 12.55
N VAL A 21 -0.36 19.08 12.65
CA VAL A 21 -1.22 19.42 11.50
C VAL A 21 -0.44 20.18 10.43
N ARG A 22 0.46 21.07 10.82
CA ARG A 22 1.33 21.81 9.89
C ARG A 22 2.33 20.93 9.19
N LEU A 23 2.92 19.97 9.90
CA LEU A 23 3.79 18.97 9.31
C LEU A 23 3.01 18.10 8.32
N ALA A 24 1.78 17.69 8.65
CA ALA A 24 0.90 16.92 7.77
C ALA A 24 0.63 17.65 6.44
N VAL A 25 0.31 18.95 6.49
CA VAL A 25 0.10 19.77 5.28
C VAL A 25 1.39 19.94 4.48
N ARG A 26 2.52 20.21 5.14
CA ARG A 26 3.81 20.42 4.47
C ARG A 26 4.39 19.15 3.85
N ALA A 27 4.17 17.99 4.48
CA ALA A 27 4.64 16.71 3.97
C ALA A 27 4.14 16.41 2.55
N ARG A 28 2.98 16.96 2.17
CA ARG A 28 2.42 16.81 0.81
C ARG A 28 3.03 17.75 -0.22
N SER A 29 3.38 18.97 0.19
CA SER A 29 4.00 19.97 -0.70
C SER A 29 5.48 19.63 -0.99
N SER A 30 6.13 18.88 -0.10
CA SER A 30 7.58 18.59 -0.12
C SER A 30 8.03 17.50 -1.13
N SER A 31 7.25 17.19 -2.16
CA SER A 31 7.69 16.27 -3.23
C SER A 31 8.70 16.96 -4.18
N GLY A 32 9.96 17.05 -3.75
CA GLY A 32 11.13 17.01 -4.65
C GLY A 32 11.85 18.33 -4.98
N ARG A 33 13.15 18.36 -4.58
CA ARG A 33 14.26 19.26 -4.96
C ARG A 33 14.36 20.62 -4.25
N ARG A 34 15.47 20.79 -3.51
CA ARG A 34 16.01 22.09 -3.08
C ARG A 34 16.64 22.77 -4.30
N GLY A 35 16.07 23.89 -4.73
CA GLY A 35 16.59 24.76 -5.78
C GLY A 35 15.58 25.85 -6.14
N LEU A 36 16.06 27.06 -6.44
CA LEU A 36 15.21 28.24 -6.70
C LEU A 36 14.27 28.03 -7.90
N LEU A 37 14.70 27.24 -8.91
CA LEU A 37 13.92 26.85 -10.10
C LEU A 37 13.00 25.63 -9.89
N ALA A 38 13.08 24.93 -8.75
CA ALA A 38 12.21 23.80 -8.40
C ALA A 38 10.90 24.24 -7.71
N ARG A 39 10.75 25.55 -7.41
CA ARG A 39 9.58 26.13 -6.73
C ARG A 39 8.31 26.22 -7.58
N LEU A 40 8.41 25.95 -8.88
CA LEU A 40 7.30 25.81 -9.82
C LEU A 40 7.35 24.42 -10.50
N GLY A 41 7.75 23.39 -9.74
CA GLY A 41 7.89 22.04 -10.28
C GLY A 41 6.59 21.58 -10.94
N ALA A 42 6.66 21.19 -12.22
CA ALA A 42 5.52 20.77 -13.02
C ALA A 42 4.59 19.78 -12.28
N THR A 43 5.11 18.95 -11.37
CA THR A 43 4.32 18.05 -10.52
C THR A 43 3.38 18.75 -9.54
N GLN A 44 3.79 19.87 -8.93
CA GLN A 44 2.92 20.67 -8.07
C GLN A 44 1.85 21.38 -8.90
N VAL A 45 2.23 21.90 -10.08
CA VAL A 45 1.28 22.52 -11.02
C VAL A 45 0.25 21.50 -11.49
N ILE A 46 0.68 20.30 -11.90
CA ILE A 46 -0.20 19.19 -12.26
C ILE A 46 -1.10 18.82 -11.07
N GLY A 47 -0.57 18.76 -9.85
CA GLY A 47 -1.36 18.49 -8.65
C GLY A 47 -2.46 19.54 -8.43
N TRP A 48 -2.14 20.83 -8.54
CA TRP A 48 -3.11 21.92 -8.43
C TRP A 48 -4.12 21.91 -9.57
N LEU A 49 -3.69 21.63 -10.81
CA LEU A 49 -4.57 21.49 -11.96
C LEU A 49 -5.55 20.32 -11.79
N LEU A 50 -5.09 19.17 -11.27
CA LEU A 50 -5.96 18.04 -10.96
C LEU A 50 -6.98 18.39 -9.88
N ILE A 51 -6.57 19.06 -8.80
CA ILE A 51 -7.49 19.52 -7.75
C ILE A 51 -8.50 20.53 -8.32
N ALA A 52 -8.06 21.46 -9.16
CA ALA A 52 -8.93 22.44 -9.80
C ALA A 52 -9.92 21.79 -10.76
N ALA A 53 -9.48 20.82 -11.57
CA ALA A 53 -10.35 20.02 -12.43
C ALA A 53 -11.37 19.21 -11.60
N TRP A 54 -10.93 18.62 -10.49
CA TRP A 54 -11.80 17.87 -9.59
C TRP A 54 -12.86 18.76 -8.92
N LEU A 55 -12.46 19.97 -8.52
CA LEU A 55 -13.38 20.99 -8.00
C LEU A 55 -14.36 21.45 -9.07
N ALA A 56 -13.90 21.67 -10.31
CA ALA A 56 -14.77 22.04 -11.42
C ALA A 56 -15.83 20.97 -11.70
N ILE A 57 -15.46 19.68 -11.67
CA ILE A 57 -16.41 18.57 -11.75
C ILE A 57 -17.43 18.64 -10.61
N GLY A 58 -16.99 18.89 -9.37
CA GLY A 58 -17.89 19.09 -8.24
C GLY A 58 -18.88 20.25 -8.43
N CYS A 59 -18.40 21.39 -8.92
CA CYS A 59 -19.24 22.54 -9.24
C CYS A 59 -20.24 22.22 -10.36
N LEU A 60 -19.84 21.49 -11.40
CA LEU A 60 -20.73 21.06 -12.49
C LEU A 60 -21.83 20.13 -11.97
N ILE A 61 -21.48 19.15 -11.14
CA ILE A 61 -22.45 18.25 -10.49
C ILE A 61 -23.40 19.04 -9.61
N GLY A 62 -22.87 19.94 -8.77
CA GLY A 62 -23.67 20.78 -7.88
C GLY A 62 -24.63 21.69 -8.64
N TRP A 63 -24.18 22.27 -9.76
CA TRP A 63 -25.02 23.10 -10.61
C TRP A 63 -26.11 22.28 -11.34
N ALA A 64 -25.76 21.11 -11.86
CA ALA A 64 -26.72 20.21 -12.52
C ALA A 64 -27.76 19.64 -11.56
N ALA A 65 -27.38 19.39 -10.30
CA ALA A 65 -28.25 18.82 -9.27
C ALA A 65 -28.94 19.88 -8.38
N ARG A 66 -28.80 21.18 -8.69
CA ARG A 66 -29.28 22.27 -7.81
C ARG A 66 -30.81 22.27 -7.63
N ASP A 67 -31.53 21.97 -8.70
CA ASP A 67 -33.01 22.04 -8.75
C ASP A 67 -33.66 20.66 -8.53
N THR A 68 -32.85 19.61 -8.36
CA THR A 68 -33.32 18.24 -8.13
C THR A 68 -33.04 17.84 -6.68
N ALA A 69 -34.10 17.59 -5.91
CA ALA A 69 -33.96 17.05 -4.56
C ALA A 69 -33.31 15.66 -4.64
N ILE A 70 -32.21 15.44 -3.91
CA ILE A 70 -31.61 14.10 -3.79
C ILE A 70 -32.47 13.29 -2.83
N PRO A 71 -33.23 12.28 -3.30
CA PRO A 71 -34.05 11.50 -2.39
C PRO A 71 -33.14 10.66 -1.49
N VAL A 72 -33.33 10.76 -0.18
CA VAL A 72 -32.61 9.95 0.80
C VAL A 72 -33.20 8.54 0.83
N LEU A 73 -32.86 7.75 -0.19
CA LEU A 73 -33.30 6.36 -0.32
C LEU A 73 -32.63 5.49 0.77
N PRO A 74 -33.32 4.46 1.30
CA PRO A 74 -32.72 3.51 2.24
C PRO A 74 -31.44 2.86 1.70
N GLU A 75 -31.40 2.61 0.39
CA GLU A 75 -30.25 2.05 -0.32
C GLU A 75 -29.01 2.94 -0.20
N LEU A 76 -29.20 4.26 -0.27
CA LEU A 76 -28.12 5.23 -0.17
C LEU A 76 -27.55 5.28 1.25
N ARG A 77 -28.39 5.02 2.28
CA ARG A 77 -27.94 4.90 3.68
C ARG A 77 -27.15 3.61 3.92
N ILE A 78 -27.61 2.48 3.36
CA ILE A 78 -26.88 1.20 3.43
C ILE A 78 -25.54 1.31 2.69
N ALA A 79 -25.53 1.95 1.52
CA ALA A 79 -24.30 2.23 0.78
C ALA A 79 -23.36 3.12 1.59
N ALA A 80 -23.86 4.20 2.20
CA ALA A 80 -23.07 5.07 3.06
C ALA A 80 -22.48 4.33 4.27
N LEU A 81 -23.21 3.39 4.89
CA LEU A 81 -22.68 2.52 5.95
C LEU A 81 -21.53 1.64 5.42
N GLY A 82 -21.75 0.95 4.30
CA GLY A 82 -20.74 0.08 3.69
C GLY A 82 -19.47 0.83 3.31
N VAL A 83 -19.62 2.00 2.67
CA VAL A 83 -18.51 2.89 2.32
C VAL A 83 -17.81 3.40 3.58
N SER A 84 -18.55 3.79 4.62
CA SER A 84 -17.96 4.25 5.88
C SER A 84 -17.15 3.15 6.57
N GLY A 85 -17.66 1.92 6.62
CA GLY A 85 -16.94 0.77 7.19
C GLY A 85 -15.67 0.42 6.41
N LEU A 86 -15.76 0.48 5.07
CA LEU A 86 -14.61 0.30 4.21
C LEU A 86 -13.57 1.40 4.40
N MET A 87 -14.00 2.66 4.40
CA MET A 87 -13.13 3.82 4.66
C MET A 87 -12.48 3.72 6.03
N LEU A 88 -13.23 3.38 7.08
CA LEU A 88 -12.69 3.20 8.43
C LEU A 88 -11.60 2.12 8.47
N SER A 89 -11.80 1.02 7.75
CA SER A 89 -10.81 -0.06 7.67
C SER A 89 -9.51 0.43 7.03
N PHE A 90 -9.58 1.14 5.91
CA PHE A 90 -8.40 1.74 5.27
C PHE A 90 -7.74 2.82 6.13
N MET A 91 -8.53 3.71 6.72
CA MET A 91 -8.05 4.77 7.58
C MET A 91 -7.32 4.17 8.79
N THR A 92 -7.83 3.08 9.37
CA THR A 92 -7.19 2.38 10.49
C THR A 92 -5.85 1.77 10.07
N ALA A 93 -5.78 1.14 8.90
CA ALA A 93 -4.51 0.63 8.38
C ALA A 93 -3.49 1.75 8.11
N GLN A 94 -3.94 2.89 7.57
CA GLN A 94 -3.10 4.08 7.42
C GLN A 94 -2.66 4.65 8.78
N ALA A 95 -3.52 4.62 9.79
CA ALA A 95 -3.23 5.06 11.14
C ALA A 95 -2.19 4.17 11.84
N VAL A 96 -2.24 2.84 11.67
CA VAL A 96 -1.18 1.93 12.17
C VAL A 96 0.17 2.29 11.55
N LEU A 97 0.23 2.48 10.23
CA LEU A 97 1.45 2.88 9.54
C LEU A 97 1.93 4.29 9.94
N GLY A 98 1.01 5.24 10.10
CA GLY A 98 1.28 6.60 10.52
C GLY A 98 1.82 6.65 11.95
N SER A 99 1.21 5.90 12.85
CA SER A 99 1.65 5.68 14.23
C SER A 99 3.08 5.15 14.28
N GLN A 100 3.37 4.08 13.53
CA GLN A 100 4.71 3.50 13.46
C GLN A 100 5.78 4.52 13.06
N ARG A 101 5.52 5.29 12.00
CA ARG A 101 6.45 6.33 11.55
C ARG A 101 6.60 7.44 12.57
N SER A 102 5.48 7.88 13.13
CA SER A 102 5.42 9.01 14.06
C SER A 102 6.03 8.69 15.42
N LEU A 103 5.94 7.45 15.89
CA LEU A 103 6.43 7.04 17.20
C LEU A 103 7.86 6.46 17.12
N TYR A 104 8.19 5.66 16.11
CA TYR A 104 9.47 4.93 16.09
C TYR A 104 10.48 5.44 15.05
N ASP A 105 10.03 5.98 13.91
CA ASP A 105 10.95 6.38 12.82
C ASP A 105 11.38 7.87 12.88
N THR A 106 10.53 8.75 13.43
CA THR A 106 10.75 10.22 13.36
C THR A 106 11.88 10.70 14.28
N GLY A 107 12.15 9.98 15.37
CA GLY A 107 13.28 10.24 16.27
C GLY A 107 13.15 11.51 17.12
N ASP A 108 12.01 12.18 17.12
CA ASP A 108 11.74 13.42 17.86
C ASP A 108 11.30 13.20 19.31
N LEU A 109 10.82 12.00 19.66
CA LEU A 109 10.37 11.68 21.01
C LEU A 109 11.45 11.85 22.08
N ALA A 110 12.72 11.58 21.78
CA ALA A 110 13.81 11.78 22.74
C ALA A 110 13.98 13.26 23.13
N LEU A 111 13.74 14.17 22.18
CA LEU A 111 13.77 15.61 22.42
C LEU A 111 12.51 16.07 23.15
N LEU A 112 11.34 15.50 22.84
CA LEU A 112 10.08 15.85 23.50
C LEU A 112 10.01 15.40 24.95
N PHE A 113 10.57 14.23 25.28
CA PHE A 113 10.62 13.71 26.65
C PHE A 113 11.75 14.30 27.50
N SER A 114 12.74 14.96 26.90
CA SER A 114 13.72 15.76 27.66
C SER A 114 13.22 17.17 27.98
N ALA A 115 12.14 17.62 27.32
CA ALA A 115 11.45 18.85 27.65
C ALA A 115 10.41 18.61 28.77
N PRO A 116 10.10 19.63 29.59
CA PRO A 116 9.08 19.52 30.66
C PRO A 116 7.66 19.55 30.09
N ILE A 117 7.31 18.58 29.25
CA ILE A 117 6.03 18.45 28.57
C ILE A 117 5.34 17.17 29.06
N PRO A 118 4.04 17.21 29.43
CA PRO A 118 3.32 16.01 29.82
C PRO A 118 3.19 15.03 28.63
N GLU A 119 3.50 13.76 28.89
CA GLU A 119 3.56 12.71 27.87
C GLU A 119 2.20 12.45 27.20
N SER A 120 1.10 12.61 27.96
CA SER A 120 -0.27 12.52 27.44
C SER A 120 -0.55 13.56 26.35
N SER A 121 -0.01 14.78 26.51
CA SER A 121 -0.15 15.83 25.50
C SER A 121 0.66 15.53 24.25
N VAL A 122 1.84 14.89 24.40
CA VAL A 122 2.64 14.43 23.26
C VAL A 122 1.89 13.34 22.50
N LEU A 123 1.37 12.32 23.19
CA LEU A 123 0.63 11.22 22.56
C LEU A 123 -0.64 11.73 21.86
N LEU A 124 -1.45 12.55 22.53
CA LEU A 124 -2.65 13.15 21.94
C LEU A 124 -2.32 14.02 20.71
N ALA A 125 -1.23 14.79 20.75
CA ALA A 125 -0.81 15.61 19.61
C ALA A 125 -0.39 14.73 18.41
N LYS A 126 0.34 13.63 18.67
CA LYS A 126 0.71 12.63 17.65
C LYS A 126 -0.51 11.97 17.04
N MET A 127 -1.48 11.55 17.87
CA MET A 127 -2.77 11.02 17.43
C MET A 127 -3.49 12.03 16.52
N LEU A 128 -3.57 13.29 16.93
CA LEU A 128 -4.23 14.32 16.13
C LEU A 128 -3.49 14.56 14.80
N GLY A 129 -2.16 14.54 14.81
CA GLY A 129 -1.33 14.62 13.59
C GLY A 129 -1.64 13.50 12.60
N ILE A 130 -1.79 12.27 13.10
CA ILE A 130 -2.17 11.11 12.30
C ILE A 130 -3.59 11.27 11.77
N ALA A 131 -4.55 11.61 12.63
CA ALA A 131 -5.95 11.85 12.25
C ALA A 131 -6.05 12.94 11.17
N ALA A 132 -5.36 14.06 11.34
CA ALA A 132 -5.32 15.16 10.39
C ALA A 132 -4.67 14.75 9.06
N THR A 133 -3.58 13.99 9.11
CA THR A 133 -2.92 13.47 7.89
C THR A 133 -3.87 12.58 7.09
N ILE A 134 -4.60 11.69 7.77
CA ILE A 134 -5.57 10.78 7.15
C ILE A 134 -6.77 11.59 6.64
N ALA A 135 -7.40 12.41 7.47
CA ALA A 135 -8.53 13.26 7.11
C ALA A 135 -8.20 14.10 5.87
N LEU A 136 -7.01 14.72 5.82
CA LEU A 136 -6.57 15.49 4.66
C LEU A 136 -6.44 14.62 3.40
N THR A 137 -6.13 13.32 3.50
CA THR A 137 -5.94 12.42 2.34
C THR A 137 -7.27 12.21 1.66
N TYR A 138 -8.28 11.87 2.46
CA TYR A 138 -9.63 11.65 1.97
C TYR A 138 -10.34 12.96 1.66
N ALA A 139 -10.02 14.06 2.36
CA ALA A 139 -10.57 15.37 2.09
C ALA A 139 -10.20 15.89 0.69
N VAL A 140 -8.94 15.71 0.26
CA VAL A 140 -8.50 16.09 -1.10
C VAL A 140 -9.27 15.31 -2.18
N LEU A 141 -9.70 14.08 -1.89
CA LEU A 141 -10.48 13.28 -2.81
C LEU A 141 -11.98 13.61 -2.77
N LEU A 142 -12.56 13.81 -1.58
CA LEU A 142 -14.00 13.93 -1.38
C LEU A 142 -14.50 15.38 -1.42
N LEU A 143 -13.84 16.30 -0.72
CA LEU A 143 -14.36 17.65 -0.52
C LEU A 143 -14.51 18.46 -1.80
N PRO A 144 -13.64 18.36 -2.84
CA PRO A 144 -13.84 19.11 -4.07
C PRO A 144 -15.13 18.74 -4.81
N ILE A 145 -15.72 17.57 -4.53
CA ILE A 145 -17.04 17.18 -5.05
C ILE A 145 -18.14 17.54 -4.05
N VAL A 146 -17.99 17.08 -2.81
CA VAL A 146 -19.04 17.17 -1.79
C VAL A 146 -19.37 18.62 -1.42
N VAL A 147 -18.35 19.47 -1.25
CA VAL A 147 -18.56 20.84 -0.77
C VAL A 147 -19.31 21.71 -1.79
N PRO A 148 -18.95 21.74 -3.09
CA PRO A 148 -19.74 22.48 -4.08
C PRO A 148 -21.20 22.01 -4.17
N VAL A 149 -21.44 20.69 -4.15
CA VAL A 149 -22.82 20.15 -4.17
C VAL A 149 -23.59 20.57 -2.91
N ALA A 150 -22.93 20.57 -1.74
CA ALA A 150 -23.53 21.00 -0.49
C ALA A 150 -23.89 22.49 -0.48
N VAL A 151 -23.01 23.33 -1.04
CA VAL A 151 -23.20 24.79 -1.11
C VAL A 151 -24.27 25.18 -2.13
N LEU A 152 -24.36 24.49 -3.27
CA LEU A 152 -25.20 24.88 -4.39
C LEU A 152 -26.66 24.38 -4.30
N GLY A 153 -26.98 23.46 -3.40
CA GLY A 153 -28.37 22.99 -3.25
C GLY A 153 -28.62 21.97 -2.15
N HIS A 154 -27.60 21.26 -1.66
CA HIS A 154 -27.77 20.11 -0.76
C HIS A 154 -27.01 20.23 0.56
N PRO A 155 -27.37 21.18 1.46
CA PRO A 155 -26.60 21.45 2.69
C PRO A 155 -26.48 20.24 3.61
N GLN A 156 -27.39 19.26 3.50
CA GLN A 156 -27.32 17.97 4.18
C GLN A 156 -25.97 17.24 3.98
N LEU A 157 -25.32 17.43 2.82
CA LEU A 157 -24.05 16.78 2.51
C LEU A 157 -22.85 17.32 3.30
N PHE A 158 -22.99 18.44 4.04
CA PHE A 158 -21.98 18.83 5.04
C PHE A 158 -21.81 17.75 6.13
N GLY A 159 -22.82 16.90 6.32
CA GLY A 159 -22.74 15.72 7.16
C GLY A 159 -21.62 14.75 6.76
N VAL A 160 -21.29 14.63 5.47
CA VAL A 160 -20.14 13.83 4.99
C VAL A 160 -18.82 14.37 5.52
N VAL A 161 -18.68 15.69 5.68
CA VAL A 161 -17.49 16.33 6.24
C VAL A 161 -17.34 15.98 7.71
N ALA A 162 -18.44 16.07 8.48
CA ALA A 162 -18.46 15.70 9.89
C ALA A 162 -18.18 14.20 10.08
N LEU A 163 -18.77 13.35 9.25
CA LEU A 163 -18.52 11.91 9.24
C LEU A 163 -17.06 11.59 8.94
N LEU A 164 -16.43 12.27 7.98
CA LEU A 164 -15.01 12.08 7.66
C LEU A 164 -14.11 12.38 8.88
N VAL A 165 -14.42 13.44 9.63
CA VAL A 165 -13.68 13.78 10.87
C VAL A 165 -13.88 12.70 11.93
N ALA A 166 -15.13 12.25 12.15
CA ALA A 166 -15.42 11.18 13.11
C ALA A 166 -14.67 9.88 12.77
N LEU A 167 -14.66 9.48 11.49
CA LEU A 167 -13.93 8.31 11.02
C LEU A 167 -12.41 8.46 11.20
N ALA A 168 -11.85 9.64 10.92
CA ALA A 168 -10.42 9.89 11.06
C ALA A 168 -9.94 9.84 12.53
N LEU A 169 -10.71 10.42 13.45
CA LEU A 169 -10.44 10.36 14.89
C LEU A 169 -10.52 8.92 15.41
N THR A 170 -11.58 8.21 15.03
CA THR A 170 -11.78 6.80 15.41
C THR A 170 -10.65 5.93 14.87
N ALA A 171 -10.29 6.08 13.59
CA ALA A 171 -9.19 5.36 12.96
C ALA A 171 -7.85 5.64 13.62
N SER A 172 -7.58 6.89 14.02
CA SER A 172 -6.35 7.24 14.74
C SER A 172 -6.27 6.57 16.10
N ALA A 173 -7.37 6.58 16.87
CA ALA A 173 -7.46 5.91 18.16
C ALA A 173 -7.23 4.39 18.03
N LEU A 174 -7.96 3.74 17.12
CA LEU A 174 -7.80 2.31 16.83
C LEU A 174 -6.40 1.97 16.33
N GLY A 175 -5.86 2.78 15.42
CA GLY A 175 -4.55 2.56 14.83
C GLY A 175 -3.41 2.65 15.84
N ILE A 176 -3.46 3.60 16.77
CA ILE A 176 -2.48 3.69 17.86
C ILE A 176 -2.66 2.56 18.87
N ALA A 177 -3.90 2.24 19.27
CA ALA A 177 -4.16 1.11 20.16
C ALA A 177 -3.60 -0.20 19.60
N LEU A 178 -3.88 -0.48 18.33
CA LEU A 178 -3.41 -1.69 17.65
C LEU A 178 -1.89 -1.69 17.47
N THR A 179 -1.30 -0.52 17.15
CA THR A 179 0.15 -0.36 17.07
C THR A 179 0.82 -0.71 18.39
N LEU A 180 0.33 -0.15 19.49
CA LEU A 180 0.88 -0.38 20.82
C LEU A 180 0.66 -1.83 21.26
N ALA A 181 -0.53 -2.39 21.05
CA ALA A 181 -0.84 -3.79 21.38
C ALA A 181 0.11 -4.76 20.66
N VAL A 182 0.33 -4.60 19.36
CA VAL A 182 1.27 -5.45 18.62
C VAL A 182 2.71 -5.19 19.07
N ALA A 183 3.06 -3.94 19.37
CA ALA A 183 4.39 -3.60 19.85
C ALA A 183 4.69 -4.23 21.22
N THR A 184 3.71 -4.31 22.12
CA THR A 184 3.89 -4.95 23.43
C THR A 184 3.87 -6.48 23.35
N LEU A 185 3.13 -7.07 22.42
CA LEU A 185 3.02 -8.54 22.30
C LEU A 185 4.18 -9.18 21.54
N VAL A 186 4.63 -8.55 20.45
CA VAL A 186 5.58 -9.15 19.49
C VAL A 186 6.84 -8.28 19.32
N GLY A 187 6.75 -7.01 19.68
CA GLY A 187 7.83 -6.04 19.54
C GLY A 187 7.54 -4.96 18.47
N PRO A 188 8.19 -3.78 18.55
CA PRO A 188 7.89 -2.63 17.69
C PRO A 188 8.06 -2.90 16.19
N ARG A 189 9.03 -3.74 15.81
CA ARG A 189 9.27 -4.10 14.41
C ARG A 189 8.10 -4.88 13.79
N ALA A 190 7.46 -5.75 14.58
CA ALA A 190 6.33 -6.55 14.12
C ALA A 190 5.10 -5.68 13.88
N ALA A 191 4.88 -4.63 14.66
CA ALA A 191 3.77 -3.70 14.48
C ALA A 191 3.84 -2.94 13.15
N ARG A 192 5.06 -2.59 12.68
CA ARG A 192 5.27 -2.06 11.32
C ARG A 192 4.88 -3.07 10.24
N THR A 193 5.35 -4.31 10.36
CA THR A 193 5.01 -5.38 9.40
C THR A 193 3.50 -5.62 9.38
N PHE A 194 2.88 -5.75 10.55
CA PHE A 194 1.44 -5.95 10.68
C PHE A 194 0.65 -4.84 9.99
N GLY A 195 1.00 -3.57 10.22
CA GLY A 195 0.34 -2.44 9.56
C GLY A 195 0.47 -2.48 8.03
N GLN A 196 1.61 -2.94 7.51
CA GLN A 196 1.82 -3.07 6.06
C GLN A 196 1.03 -4.24 5.49
N ILE A 197 0.99 -5.38 6.18
CA ILE A 197 0.17 -6.54 5.80
C ILE A 197 -1.29 -6.13 5.76
N LEU A 198 -1.79 -5.45 6.81
CA LEU A 198 -3.17 -5.01 6.88
C LEU A 198 -3.52 -4.05 5.75
N ALA A 199 -2.68 -3.04 5.48
CA ALA A 199 -2.88 -2.11 4.37
C ALA A 199 -2.84 -2.81 3.01
N ALA A 200 -1.93 -3.75 2.84
CA ALA A 200 -1.77 -4.57 1.65
C ALA A 200 -2.99 -5.45 1.40
N LEU A 201 -3.44 -6.20 2.40
CA LEU A 201 -4.62 -7.07 2.30
C LEU A 201 -5.89 -6.28 2.02
N LEU A 202 -6.11 -5.15 2.69
CA LEU A 202 -7.27 -4.29 2.44
C LEU A 202 -7.24 -3.69 1.03
N GLY A 203 -6.07 -3.19 0.59
CA GLY A 203 -5.88 -2.66 -0.76
C GLY A 203 -6.06 -3.73 -1.83
N GLY A 204 -5.50 -4.91 -1.61
CA GLY A 204 -5.62 -6.07 -2.48
C GLY A 204 -7.04 -6.61 -2.55
N ALA A 205 -7.75 -6.69 -1.43
CA ALA A 205 -9.14 -7.15 -1.38
C ALA A 205 -10.08 -6.22 -2.17
N VAL A 206 -9.95 -4.89 -2.00
CA VAL A 206 -10.76 -3.94 -2.77
C VAL A 206 -10.40 -3.96 -4.24
N PHE A 207 -9.11 -4.05 -4.56
CA PHE A 207 -8.68 -4.21 -5.94
C PHE A 207 -9.28 -5.47 -6.57
N LEU A 208 -9.14 -6.63 -5.93
CA LEU A 208 -9.71 -7.89 -6.42
C LEU A 208 -11.24 -7.81 -6.53
N ALA A 209 -11.92 -7.23 -5.54
CA ALA A 209 -13.36 -7.00 -5.59
C ALA A 209 -13.73 -6.16 -6.81
N SER A 210 -13.06 -5.03 -7.05
CA SER A 210 -13.32 -4.15 -8.22
C SER A 210 -13.08 -4.82 -9.57
N GLN A 211 -12.24 -5.87 -9.62
CA GLN A 211 -11.86 -6.56 -10.85
C GLN A 211 -12.71 -7.80 -11.12
N LEU A 212 -13.09 -8.53 -10.07
CA LEU A 212 -13.96 -9.71 -10.17
C LEU A 212 -15.42 -9.33 -10.40
N TYR A 213 -15.81 -8.15 -9.92
CA TYR A 213 -17.21 -7.74 -9.91
C TYR A 213 -17.78 -7.43 -11.31
N PRO A 214 -17.08 -6.71 -12.22
CA PRO A 214 -17.55 -6.52 -13.60
C PRO A 214 -17.61 -7.81 -14.42
N ARG A 215 -16.98 -8.91 -13.98
CA ARG A 215 -17.02 -10.22 -14.65
C ARG A 215 -18.16 -11.11 -14.18
N ALA A 216 -18.81 -10.79 -13.06
CA ALA A 216 -19.99 -11.52 -12.58
C ALA A 216 -21.26 -11.17 -13.37
N ASP A 217 -21.14 -10.33 -14.41
CA ASP A 217 -22.20 -9.59 -15.07
C ASP A 217 -23.02 -10.40 -16.10
N HIS A 218 -23.37 -11.64 -15.76
CA HIS A 218 -24.56 -12.29 -16.34
C HIS A 218 -25.64 -12.58 -15.29
N LYS A 219 -25.38 -12.30 -14.00
CA LYS A 219 -26.38 -12.35 -12.94
C LYS A 219 -26.10 -11.25 -11.92
N GLY A 220 -26.71 -10.09 -12.13
CA GLY A 220 -26.77 -8.98 -11.15
C GLY A 220 -27.46 -9.32 -9.83
N SER A 221 -27.55 -10.60 -9.44
CA SER A 221 -28.28 -11.06 -8.27
C SER A 221 -27.47 -11.07 -6.98
N ALA A 222 -26.12 -11.14 -7.00
CA ALA A 222 -25.37 -11.35 -5.75
C ALA A 222 -25.33 -10.11 -4.83
N MET A 223 -25.01 -8.93 -5.36
CA MET A 223 -25.03 -7.69 -4.57
C MET A 223 -26.44 -7.19 -4.34
N VAL A 224 -27.33 -7.30 -5.32
CA VAL A 224 -28.75 -6.98 -5.13
C VAL A 224 -29.32 -7.90 -4.04
N ALA A 225 -29.05 -9.21 -4.05
CA ALA A 225 -29.50 -10.10 -2.98
C ALA A 225 -28.81 -9.84 -1.64
N HIS A 226 -27.54 -9.43 -1.60
CA HIS A 226 -26.90 -9.01 -0.34
C HIS A 226 -27.48 -7.70 0.20
N PHE A 227 -27.73 -6.72 -0.68
CA PHE A 227 -28.41 -5.47 -0.33
C PHE A 227 -29.85 -5.73 0.12
N GLU A 228 -30.57 -6.62 -0.57
CA GLU A 228 -31.92 -7.03 -0.20
C GLU A 228 -31.92 -7.76 1.14
N ARG A 229 -30.94 -8.64 1.41
CA ARG A 229 -30.79 -9.29 2.73
C ARG A 229 -30.49 -8.28 3.85
N LEU A 230 -29.61 -7.32 3.60
CA LEU A 230 -29.29 -6.25 4.55
C LEU A 230 -30.48 -5.32 4.79
N ARG A 231 -31.22 -5.01 3.72
CA ARG A 231 -32.44 -4.21 3.79
C ARG A 231 -33.55 -4.96 4.53
N ALA A 232 -33.73 -6.25 4.25
CA ALA A 232 -34.71 -7.10 4.92
C ALA A 232 -34.41 -7.31 6.41
N SER A 233 -33.12 -7.34 6.80
CA SER A 233 -32.71 -7.42 8.20
C SER A 233 -32.75 -6.07 8.94
N GLY A 234 -33.06 -4.97 8.24
CA GLY A 234 -33.06 -3.61 8.82
C GLY A 234 -31.65 -3.05 9.11
N PHE A 235 -30.60 -3.73 8.65
CA PHE A 235 -29.22 -3.33 8.89
C PHE A 235 -28.85 -2.16 7.96
N GLY A 236 -28.44 -1.04 8.55
CA GLY A 236 -28.18 0.22 7.86
C GLY A 236 -29.40 1.15 7.72
N THR A 237 -30.61 0.66 8.00
CA THR A 237 -31.83 1.47 7.98
C THR A 237 -32.32 1.85 9.38
N HIS A 238 -32.13 0.98 10.38
CA HIS A 238 -32.53 1.22 11.77
C HIS A 238 -31.39 1.00 12.79
N GLY A 239 -31.58 1.50 14.01
CA GLY A 239 -30.63 1.34 15.12
C GLY A 239 -29.27 2.02 14.90
N LEU A 240 -28.24 1.54 15.61
CA LEU A 240 -26.87 2.09 15.55
C LEU A 240 -26.24 1.98 14.16
N SER A 241 -26.59 0.93 13.40
CA SER A 241 -26.08 0.71 12.05
C SER A 241 -26.52 1.81 11.06
N SER A 242 -27.62 2.50 11.32
CA SER A 242 -28.11 3.61 10.49
C SER A 242 -27.35 4.92 10.68
N LEU A 243 -26.57 5.05 11.77
CA LEU A 243 -25.93 6.31 12.15
C LEU A 243 -25.00 6.88 11.07
N PRO A 244 -24.11 6.10 10.41
CA PRO A 244 -23.23 6.65 9.38
C PRO A 244 -24.01 7.18 8.17
N GLY A 245 -25.07 6.49 7.75
CA GLY A 245 -25.93 6.94 6.67
C GLY A 245 -26.69 8.22 7.04
N ARG A 246 -27.30 8.27 8.22
CA ARG A 246 -27.99 9.47 8.72
C ARG A 246 -27.04 10.66 8.84
N ALA A 247 -25.84 10.44 9.37
CA ALA A 247 -24.83 11.48 9.49
C ALA A 247 -24.32 11.98 8.14
N ALA A 248 -24.12 11.11 7.14
CA ALA A 248 -23.72 11.51 5.79
C ALA A 248 -24.76 12.44 5.12
N PHE A 249 -26.05 12.20 5.38
CA PHE A 249 -27.17 13.03 4.91
C PHE A 249 -27.58 14.12 5.90
N GLY A 250 -26.70 14.54 6.81
CA GLY A 250 -26.86 15.79 7.56
C GLY A 250 -27.78 15.72 8.78
N ASP A 251 -28.13 14.53 9.28
CA ASP A 251 -28.88 14.41 10.53
C ASP A 251 -28.02 14.89 11.72
N PRO A 252 -28.39 15.99 12.39
CA PRO A 252 -27.56 16.61 13.43
C PRO A 252 -27.37 15.71 14.65
N LEU A 253 -28.36 14.89 15.00
CA LEU A 253 -28.26 13.97 16.14
C LEU A 253 -27.29 12.84 15.82
N ALA A 254 -27.35 12.27 14.62
CA ALA A 254 -26.42 11.22 14.21
C ALA A 254 -24.97 11.75 14.13
N ILE A 255 -24.79 12.98 13.64
CA ILE A 255 -23.49 13.66 13.62
C ILE A 255 -22.97 13.86 15.05
N ALA A 256 -23.79 14.38 15.95
CA ALA A 256 -23.40 14.63 17.34
C ALA A 256 -23.00 13.34 18.06
N ILE A 257 -23.76 12.26 17.88
CA ILE A 257 -23.43 10.94 18.46
C ILE A 257 -22.10 10.42 17.90
N LEU A 258 -21.93 10.38 16.58
CA LEU A 258 -20.71 9.84 15.98
C LEU A 258 -19.46 10.65 16.32
N LEU A 259 -19.54 11.98 16.28
CA LEU A 259 -18.44 12.84 16.69
C LEU A 259 -18.17 12.72 18.18
N GLY A 260 -19.21 12.69 19.02
CA GLY A 260 -19.08 12.51 20.47
C GLY A 260 -18.38 11.20 20.81
N VAL A 261 -18.82 10.08 20.23
CA VAL A 261 -18.19 8.77 20.41
C VAL A 261 -16.76 8.78 19.88
N ALA A 262 -16.50 9.36 18.70
CA ALA A 262 -15.15 9.44 18.14
C ALA A 262 -14.20 10.26 19.02
N LEU A 263 -14.67 11.39 19.58
CA LEU A 263 -13.91 12.24 20.50
C LEU A 263 -13.65 11.52 21.83
N LEU A 264 -14.65 10.82 22.38
CA LEU A 264 -14.49 10.02 23.59
C LEU A 264 -13.49 8.88 23.39
N LEU A 265 -13.57 8.15 22.27
CA LEU A 265 -12.61 7.10 21.91
C LEU A 265 -11.20 7.69 21.73
N PHE A 266 -11.08 8.84 21.07
CA PHE A 266 -9.81 9.52 20.87
C PHE A 266 -9.18 9.97 22.21
N ALA A 267 -9.96 10.63 23.06
CA ALA A 267 -9.49 11.12 24.36
C ALA A 267 -9.14 9.94 25.29
N SER A 268 -10.01 8.93 25.38
CA SER A 268 -9.77 7.75 26.20
C SER A 268 -8.54 6.97 25.73
N ALA A 269 -8.33 6.80 24.42
CA ALA A 269 -7.13 6.17 23.89
C ALA A 269 -5.86 6.95 24.27
N GLY A 270 -5.84 8.27 24.14
CA GLY A 270 -4.68 9.09 24.53
C GLY A 270 -4.36 9.06 26.02
N LEU A 271 -5.38 8.94 26.89
CA LEU A 271 -5.20 8.88 28.33
C LEU A 271 -4.82 7.48 28.83
N THR A 272 -5.47 6.44 28.32
CA THR A 272 -5.29 5.05 28.79
C THR A 272 -4.03 4.40 28.22
N LEU A 273 -3.65 4.72 26.99
CA LEU A 273 -2.51 4.10 26.31
C LEU A 273 -1.17 4.76 26.65
N GLN A 274 -1.14 5.84 27.44
CA GLN A 274 0.09 6.54 27.81
C GLN A 274 1.13 5.60 28.43
N ARG A 275 0.72 4.73 29.36
CA ARG A 275 1.65 3.80 30.02
C ARG A 275 2.26 2.79 29.04
N LEU A 276 1.43 2.24 28.14
CA LEU A 276 1.86 1.30 27.10
C LEU A 276 2.77 1.98 26.07
N PHE A 277 2.53 3.25 25.80
CA PHE A 277 3.37 4.06 24.92
C PHE A 277 4.78 4.27 25.51
N LEU A 278 4.89 4.58 26.79
CA LEU A 278 6.20 4.76 27.45
C LEU A 278 6.99 3.45 27.53
N SER A 279 6.33 2.34 27.88
CA SER A 279 6.98 1.03 27.91
C SER A 279 7.44 0.63 26.51
N GLY A 280 6.58 0.79 25.50
CA GLY A 280 6.91 0.50 24.10
C GLY A 280 8.05 1.36 23.54
N TYR A 281 8.17 2.61 23.99
CA TYR A 281 9.29 3.49 23.63
C TYR A 281 10.61 3.02 24.24
N GLN A 282 10.62 2.63 25.52
CA GLN A 282 11.82 2.15 26.22
C GLN A 282 12.36 0.83 25.64
N ASP A 283 11.46 -0.05 25.19
CA ASP A 283 11.80 -1.32 24.55
C ASP A 283 12.17 -1.17 23.06
N GLY A 284 11.58 -0.16 22.39
CA GLY A 284 11.73 0.09 20.96
C GLY A 284 12.83 1.06 20.55
N GLY A 285 13.39 1.82 21.50
CA GLY A 285 14.59 2.60 21.26
C GLY A 285 15.65 1.69 20.68
N ASN A 286 16.21 2.06 19.51
CA ASN A 286 17.32 1.36 18.87
C ASN A 286 18.53 1.35 19.82
N ARG A 287 18.52 0.51 20.85
CA ARG A 287 19.72 0.11 21.57
C ARG A 287 20.51 -0.66 20.53
N PRO A 288 21.66 -0.15 20.06
CA PRO A 288 22.56 -0.97 19.26
C PRO A 288 22.79 -2.24 20.08
N SER A 289 22.49 -3.39 19.49
CA SER A 289 22.70 -4.68 20.15
C SER A 289 24.15 -4.68 20.64
N ARG A 290 24.31 -4.64 21.97
CA ARG A 290 25.61 -4.71 22.65
C ARG A 290 26.20 -6.13 22.58
N SER A 291 25.79 -6.94 21.61
CA SER A 291 26.44 -8.20 21.29
C SER A 291 27.83 -7.89 20.75
N LYS A 292 28.83 -7.83 21.65
CA LYS A 292 30.24 -7.90 21.26
C LYS A 292 30.40 -9.16 20.42
N PRO A 293 30.78 -9.06 19.13
CA PRO A 293 31.02 -10.26 18.34
C PRO A 293 32.16 -11.03 19.01
N THR A 294 31.91 -12.28 19.38
CA THR A 294 32.98 -13.17 19.83
C THR A 294 33.93 -13.40 18.65
N GLY A 295 35.24 -13.32 18.88
CA GLY A 295 36.24 -13.36 17.79
C GLY A 295 36.18 -14.62 16.90
N ARG A 296 35.59 -15.71 17.40
CA ARG A 296 35.34 -16.94 16.62
C ARG A 296 34.17 -16.80 15.63
N ALA A 297 33.16 -15.97 15.93
CA ALA A 297 32.03 -15.72 15.06
C ALA A 297 32.41 -14.80 13.89
N SER A 298 33.29 -13.82 14.10
CA SER A 298 33.80 -12.96 13.02
C SER A 298 34.68 -13.74 12.05
N GLN A 299 35.59 -14.60 12.53
CA GLN A 299 36.49 -15.39 11.66
C GLN A 299 35.75 -16.33 10.70
N ARG A 300 34.63 -16.94 11.12
CA ARG A 300 33.79 -17.79 10.23
C ARG A 300 33.04 -17.00 9.15
N LEU A 301 32.77 -15.72 9.38
CA LEU A 301 32.06 -14.85 8.43
C LEU A 301 32.96 -14.37 7.28
N PHE A 302 34.29 -14.31 7.49
CA PHE A 302 35.25 -13.87 6.47
C PHE A 302 35.75 -14.98 5.53
N HIS A 303 35.45 -16.26 5.79
CA HIS A 303 35.82 -17.39 4.93
C HIS A 303 34.72 -17.84 3.95
N ALA A 304 33.56 -17.18 3.96
CA ALA A 304 32.49 -17.48 3.01
C ALA A 304 32.78 -16.80 1.66
N GLY A 305 32.82 -17.59 0.58
CA GLY A 305 32.95 -17.06 -0.78
C GLY A 305 31.92 -15.97 -1.10
N LEU A 306 32.27 -15.04 -2.00
CA LEU A 306 31.49 -13.84 -2.33
C LEU A 306 29.99 -14.13 -2.53
N THR A 307 29.66 -15.16 -3.31
CA THR A 307 28.28 -15.55 -3.61
C THR A 307 27.51 -15.97 -2.36
N ARG A 308 28.12 -16.79 -1.48
CA ARG A 308 27.52 -17.24 -0.22
C ARG A 308 27.32 -16.08 0.75
N SER A 309 28.27 -15.16 0.80
CA SER A 309 28.20 -13.96 1.64
C SER A 309 27.08 -13.02 1.19
N ILE A 310 26.96 -12.78 -0.13
CA ILE A 310 25.85 -12.03 -0.71
C ILE A 310 24.52 -12.76 -0.45
N PHE A 311 24.44 -14.07 -0.71
CA PHE A 311 23.22 -14.85 -0.49
C PHE A 311 22.72 -14.78 0.96
N ALA A 312 23.62 -15.03 1.91
CA ALA A 312 23.31 -14.97 3.32
C ALA A 312 22.94 -13.55 3.77
N LYS A 313 23.50 -12.51 3.13
CA LYS A 313 23.12 -11.11 3.36
C LYS A 313 21.69 -10.85 2.86
N GLU A 314 21.40 -11.15 1.59
CA GLU A 314 20.09 -10.88 0.98
C GLU A 314 18.96 -11.64 1.70
N TRP A 315 19.19 -12.90 2.08
CA TRP A 315 18.23 -13.68 2.88
C TRP A 315 17.98 -13.06 4.26
N ARG A 316 19.05 -12.63 4.95
CA ARG A 316 18.93 -11.96 6.26
C ARG A 316 18.22 -10.62 6.15
N LEU A 317 18.35 -9.90 5.03
CA LEU A 317 17.61 -8.66 4.79
C LEU A 317 16.11 -8.94 4.66
N LEU A 318 15.72 -9.94 3.87
CA LEU A 318 14.32 -10.32 3.70
C LEU A 318 13.69 -10.80 5.03
N ALA A 319 14.42 -11.63 5.78
CA ALA A 319 13.97 -12.12 7.09
C ALA A 319 13.85 -11.01 8.15
N ARG A 320 14.67 -9.95 8.04
CA ARG A 320 14.65 -8.81 8.98
C ARG A 320 13.60 -7.76 8.63
N ASP A 321 13.18 -7.66 7.37
CA ASP A 321 12.16 -6.70 6.92
C ASP A 321 11.07 -7.38 6.07
N PRO A 322 10.16 -8.14 6.71
CA PRO A 322 9.08 -8.85 6.01
C PRO A 322 8.12 -7.92 5.25
N ALA A 323 8.15 -6.62 5.56
CA ALA A 323 7.54 -5.56 4.75
C ALA A 323 7.83 -5.70 3.25
N LEU A 324 9.10 -5.95 2.95
CA LEU A 324 9.61 -5.98 1.59
C LEU A 324 9.08 -7.21 0.85
N ALA A 325 8.97 -8.35 1.55
CA ALA A 325 8.35 -9.55 1.01
C ALA A 325 6.86 -9.30 0.68
N PHE A 326 6.11 -8.67 1.59
CA PHE A 326 4.69 -8.35 1.37
C PHE A 326 4.46 -7.36 0.22
N GLN A 327 5.39 -6.42 0.00
CA GLN A 327 5.32 -5.53 -1.15
C GLN A 327 5.46 -6.29 -2.47
N ILE A 328 6.34 -7.29 -2.52
CA ILE A 328 6.51 -8.16 -3.69
C ILE A 328 5.24 -9.02 -3.89
N VAL A 329 4.67 -9.59 -2.82
CA VAL A 329 3.40 -10.33 -2.88
C VAL A 329 2.26 -9.44 -3.40
N MET A 330 2.15 -8.19 -2.95
CA MET A 330 1.14 -7.27 -3.48
C MET A 330 1.32 -6.99 -4.97
N ARG A 331 2.56 -6.85 -5.45
CA ARG A 331 2.83 -6.72 -6.88
C ARG A 331 2.31 -7.92 -7.68
N LEU A 332 2.36 -9.13 -7.10
CA LEU A 332 1.73 -10.31 -7.69
C LEU A 332 0.21 -10.23 -7.73
N ILE A 333 -0.42 -9.81 -6.63
CA ILE A 333 -1.88 -9.66 -6.56
C ILE A 333 -2.38 -8.64 -7.60
N TYR A 334 -1.65 -7.54 -7.79
CA TYR A 334 -1.98 -6.57 -8.83
C TYR A 334 -1.87 -7.12 -10.25
N MET A 335 -1.11 -8.20 -10.46
CA MET A 335 -1.02 -8.90 -11.75
C MET A 335 -2.11 -9.95 -11.94
N ALA A 336 -2.82 -10.33 -10.87
CA ALA A 336 -3.87 -11.35 -10.91
C ALA A 336 -4.97 -11.05 -11.95
N PRO A 337 -5.44 -9.82 -12.17
CA PRO A 337 -6.47 -9.55 -13.18
C PRO A 337 -6.03 -9.88 -14.60
N LEU A 338 -4.76 -9.65 -14.94
CA LEU A 338 -4.20 -9.97 -16.25
C LEU A 338 -4.17 -11.50 -16.46
N VAL A 339 -3.74 -12.24 -15.44
CA VAL A 339 -3.73 -13.72 -15.46
C VAL A 339 -5.15 -14.29 -15.52
N LEU A 340 -6.05 -13.78 -14.67
CA LEU A 340 -7.46 -14.19 -14.64
C LEU A 340 -8.21 -13.80 -15.92
N ALA A 341 -7.83 -12.70 -16.58
CA ALA A 341 -8.40 -12.31 -17.87
C ALA A 341 -8.14 -13.37 -18.95
N MET A 342 -6.92 -13.89 -18.99
CA MET A 342 -6.52 -14.92 -19.95
C MET A 342 -7.15 -16.27 -19.63
N LEU A 343 -7.31 -16.61 -18.35
CA LEU A 343 -7.95 -17.86 -17.92
C LEU A 343 -9.49 -17.83 -18.01
N GLY A 344 -10.11 -16.65 -17.86
CA GLY A 344 -11.55 -16.49 -17.67
C GLY A 344 -12.39 -16.38 -18.94
N SER A 345 -11.78 -16.35 -20.13
CA SER A 345 -12.52 -16.22 -21.39
C SER A 345 -12.83 -17.59 -21.97
N ARG A 346 -14.10 -18.03 -21.91
CA ARG A 346 -14.57 -19.34 -22.42
C ARG A 346 -14.28 -19.62 -23.92
N HIS A 347 -13.69 -18.71 -24.69
CA HIS A 347 -13.48 -18.91 -26.14
C HIS A 347 -12.20 -18.26 -26.75
N ALA A 348 -11.21 -17.78 -25.98
CA ALA A 348 -10.07 -17.04 -26.58
C ALA A 348 -8.71 -17.76 -26.58
N VAL A 349 -8.33 -18.44 -25.49
CA VAL A 349 -7.01 -19.10 -25.39
C VAL A 349 -7.14 -20.39 -24.55
N PRO A 350 -6.55 -21.53 -24.98
CA PRO A 350 -6.51 -22.74 -24.17
C PRO A 350 -5.81 -22.51 -22.81
N VAL A 351 -6.17 -23.31 -21.80
CA VAL A 351 -5.62 -23.19 -20.44
C VAL A 351 -4.09 -23.38 -20.39
N PRO A 352 -3.46 -24.34 -21.08
CA PRO A 352 -2.00 -24.55 -20.98
C PRO A 352 -1.16 -23.33 -21.43
N PRO A 353 -1.42 -22.70 -22.59
CA PRO A 353 -0.78 -21.43 -23.00
C PRO A 353 -1.00 -20.27 -22.02
N ALA A 354 -2.21 -20.14 -21.47
CA ALA A 354 -2.52 -19.08 -20.51
C ALA A 354 -1.73 -19.28 -19.19
N LEU A 355 -1.59 -20.52 -18.73
CA LEU A 355 -0.76 -20.87 -17.57
C LEU A 355 0.73 -20.62 -17.84
N ALA A 356 1.22 -20.94 -19.05
CA ALA A 356 2.60 -20.67 -19.45
C ALA A 356 2.91 -19.17 -19.45
N PHE A 357 2.03 -18.35 -20.03
CA PHE A 357 2.12 -16.89 -19.97
C PHE A 357 2.19 -16.39 -18.54
N ALA A 358 1.21 -16.79 -17.72
CA ALA A 358 1.09 -16.34 -16.33
C ALA A 358 2.32 -16.72 -15.51
N SER A 359 2.83 -17.94 -15.69
CA SER A 359 4.04 -18.42 -15.04
C SER A 359 5.25 -17.55 -15.35
N VAL A 360 5.56 -17.36 -16.64
CA VAL A 360 6.73 -16.59 -17.05
C VAL A 360 6.61 -15.13 -16.64
N LEU A 361 5.42 -14.55 -16.75
CA LEU A 361 5.15 -13.17 -16.35
C LEU A 361 5.40 -12.98 -14.84
N ILE A 362 4.77 -13.80 -14.00
CA ILE A 362 4.89 -13.74 -12.53
C ILE A 362 6.34 -13.95 -12.12
N ALA A 363 6.99 -15.00 -12.64
CA ALA A 363 8.35 -15.33 -12.26
C ALA A 363 9.36 -14.27 -12.69
N SER A 364 9.22 -13.72 -13.91
CA SER A 364 10.09 -12.62 -14.38
C SER A 364 9.94 -11.36 -13.53
N GLN A 365 8.70 -11.03 -13.13
CA GLN A 365 8.42 -9.91 -12.24
C GLN A 365 8.94 -10.12 -10.82
N LEU A 366 8.92 -11.35 -10.32
CA LEU A 366 9.52 -11.70 -9.02
C LEU A 366 11.03 -11.53 -9.04
N VAL A 367 11.72 -12.12 -10.03
CA VAL A 367 13.17 -12.00 -10.15
C VAL A 367 13.58 -10.54 -10.31
N GLY A 368 12.87 -9.77 -11.13
CA GLY A 368 13.09 -8.32 -11.25
C GLY A 368 12.90 -7.57 -9.93
N SER A 369 11.84 -7.87 -9.19
CA SER A 369 11.55 -7.22 -7.90
C SER A 369 12.59 -7.57 -6.82
N PHE A 370 13.04 -8.82 -6.75
CA PHE A 370 14.11 -9.22 -5.83
C PHE A 370 15.45 -8.62 -6.25
N ALA A 371 15.77 -8.59 -7.55
CA ALA A 371 16.98 -7.94 -8.05
C ALA A 371 17.02 -6.44 -7.70
N TRP A 372 15.90 -5.74 -7.90
CA TRP A 372 15.74 -4.34 -7.48
C TRP A 372 15.96 -4.16 -5.97
N LEU A 373 15.45 -5.08 -5.15
CA LEU A 373 15.64 -5.08 -3.70
C LEU A 373 17.11 -5.23 -3.34
N THR A 374 17.85 -6.14 -3.98
CA THR A 374 19.29 -6.34 -3.69
C THR A 374 20.16 -5.14 -4.03
N VAL A 375 19.74 -4.27 -4.95
CA VAL A 375 20.46 -3.03 -5.31
C VAL A 375 20.03 -1.88 -4.42
N SER A 376 18.73 -1.77 -4.19
CA SER A 376 18.20 -0.70 -3.38
C SER A 376 18.67 -0.85 -1.94
N ALA A 377 18.67 -2.08 -1.39
CA ALA A 377 18.90 -2.39 0.04
C ALA A 377 20.37 -2.37 0.45
N GLU A 378 21.19 -1.66 -0.30
CA GLU A 378 22.61 -1.55 -0.06
C GLU A 378 22.90 -0.37 0.88
N ASP A 379 23.28 -0.67 2.11
CA ASP A 379 23.54 0.36 3.13
C ASP A 379 24.85 1.13 2.85
N ALA A 380 25.81 0.50 2.17
CA ALA A 380 27.13 1.07 1.87
C ALA A 380 27.58 0.74 0.44
N PRO A 381 26.96 1.34 -0.58
CA PRO A 381 27.33 1.11 -1.98
C PRO A 381 28.77 1.53 -2.28
N ASP A 382 29.27 2.56 -1.59
CA ASP A 382 30.63 3.07 -1.75
C ASP A 382 31.68 2.05 -1.29
N LEU A 383 31.38 1.26 -0.24
CA LEU A 383 32.28 0.19 0.21
C LEU A 383 32.34 -0.97 -0.79
N LEU A 384 31.24 -1.27 -1.48
CA LEU A 384 31.25 -2.25 -2.57
C LEU A 384 31.97 -1.74 -3.81
N ALA A 385 31.93 -0.42 -4.07
CA ALA A 385 32.63 0.19 -5.20
C ALA A 385 34.16 0.14 -5.03
N VAL A 386 34.66 0.19 -3.80
CA VAL A 386 36.09 0.13 -3.46
C VAL A 386 36.56 -1.31 -3.16
N ALA A 387 35.63 -2.28 -3.10
CA ALA A 387 35.99 -3.67 -2.85
C ALA A 387 36.87 -4.23 -4.00
N PRO A 388 37.86 -5.11 -3.69
CA PRO A 388 38.74 -5.73 -4.70
C PRO A 388 38.02 -6.87 -5.44
N VAL A 389 36.82 -6.59 -5.95
CA VAL A 389 35.93 -7.55 -6.64
C VAL A 389 35.27 -6.83 -7.81
N SER A 390 35.16 -7.51 -8.95
CA SER A 390 34.52 -6.89 -10.11
C SER A 390 33.02 -6.70 -9.89
N LYS A 391 32.50 -5.57 -10.38
CA LYS A 391 31.06 -5.23 -10.29
C LYS A 391 30.18 -6.29 -10.94
N ASP A 392 30.65 -6.94 -11.99
CA ASP A 392 29.91 -8.00 -12.68
C ASP A 392 29.78 -9.28 -11.85
N GLN A 393 30.79 -9.64 -11.07
CA GLN A 393 30.70 -10.78 -10.16
C GLN A 393 29.67 -10.51 -9.05
N ILE A 394 29.64 -9.28 -8.52
CA ILE A 394 28.64 -8.85 -7.54
C ILE A 394 27.23 -8.90 -8.16
N ASN A 395 27.05 -8.35 -9.36
CA ASN A 395 25.76 -8.37 -10.06
C ASN A 395 25.27 -9.79 -10.36
N ARG A 396 26.15 -10.69 -10.80
CA ARG A 396 25.81 -12.10 -11.02
C ARG A 396 25.39 -12.78 -9.71
N ALA A 397 26.12 -12.55 -8.62
CA ALA A 397 25.76 -13.09 -7.31
C ALA A 397 24.40 -12.57 -6.82
N LYS A 398 24.12 -11.28 -7.02
CA LYS A 398 22.81 -10.67 -6.69
C LYS A 398 21.68 -11.23 -7.55
N LEU A 399 21.91 -11.43 -8.84
CA LEU A 399 20.95 -12.03 -9.75
C LEU A 399 20.64 -13.48 -9.34
N LEU A 400 21.66 -14.27 -9.01
CA LEU A 400 21.48 -15.64 -8.52
C LEU A 400 20.70 -15.68 -7.20
N ALA A 401 20.97 -14.74 -6.28
CA ALA A 401 20.20 -14.61 -5.06
C ALA A 401 18.72 -14.28 -5.34
N ALA A 402 18.45 -13.36 -6.29
CA ALA A 402 17.10 -13.04 -6.73
C ALA A 402 16.36 -14.24 -7.34
N PHE A 403 17.05 -15.03 -8.17
CA PHE A 403 16.50 -16.27 -8.71
C PHE A 403 16.16 -17.28 -7.62
N ALA A 404 17.06 -17.52 -6.67
CA ALA A 404 16.81 -18.49 -5.60
C ALA A 404 15.64 -18.06 -4.70
N MET A 405 15.49 -16.76 -4.45
CA MET A 405 14.34 -16.23 -3.70
C MET A 405 13.02 -16.36 -4.47
N ALA A 406 13.05 -16.22 -5.80
CA ALA A 406 11.86 -16.35 -6.65
C ALA A 406 11.48 -17.80 -6.98
N ALA A 407 12.45 -18.72 -6.97
CA ALA A 407 12.29 -20.11 -7.45
C ALA A 407 11.10 -20.87 -6.83
N PRO A 408 10.86 -20.83 -5.49
CA PRO A 408 9.74 -21.54 -4.89
C PRO A 408 8.38 -21.13 -5.45
N PHE A 409 8.24 -19.85 -5.81
CA PHE A 409 6.99 -19.30 -6.36
C PHE A 409 6.91 -19.50 -7.88
N ALA A 410 8.04 -19.36 -8.58
CA ALA A 410 8.14 -19.49 -10.03
C ALA A 410 7.83 -20.93 -10.51
N LEU A 411 8.10 -21.94 -9.69
CA LEU A 411 7.91 -23.35 -10.06
C LEU A 411 6.49 -23.87 -9.83
N VAL A 412 5.63 -23.16 -9.10
CA VAL A 412 4.26 -23.64 -8.78
C VAL A 412 3.43 -23.87 -10.04
N LEU A 413 3.40 -22.90 -10.95
CA LEU A 413 2.59 -22.98 -12.18
C LEU A 413 3.15 -23.98 -13.21
N PRO A 414 4.48 -24.05 -13.45
CA PRO A 414 5.06 -25.09 -14.32
C PRO A 414 4.83 -26.52 -13.80
N ILE A 415 4.86 -26.74 -12.48
CA ILE A 415 4.53 -28.07 -11.91
C ILE A 415 3.08 -28.42 -12.22
N GLY A 416 2.14 -27.48 -12.06
CA GLY A 416 0.74 -27.67 -12.45
C GLY A 416 0.57 -27.94 -13.95
N LEU A 417 1.34 -27.25 -14.79
CA LEU A 417 1.35 -27.43 -16.25
C LEU A 417 1.92 -28.80 -16.65
N ALA A 418 2.87 -29.35 -15.89
CA ALA A 418 3.51 -30.63 -16.18
C ALA A 418 2.52 -31.79 -16.16
N TRP A 419 1.45 -31.70 -15.36
CA TRP A 419 0.36 -32.68 -15.36
C TRP A 419 -0.49 -32.66 -16.64
N GLN A 420 -0.49 -31.56 -17.39
CA GLN A 420 -1.23 -31.44 -18.65
C GLN A 420 -0.32 -31.67 -19.86
N THR A 421 0.83 -31.00 -19.88
CA THR A 421 1.80 -31.05 -20.98
C THR A 421 3.23 -30.95 -20.42
N PRO A 422 3.99 -32.07 -20.33
CA PRO A 422 5.34 -32.04 -19.76
C PRO A 422 6.31 -31.19 -20.61
N LEU A 423 6.16 -31.23 -21.94
CA LEU A 423 6.94 -30.41 -22.86
C LEU A 423 6.58 -28.91 -22.70
N GLY A 424 5.29 -28.60 -22.50
CA GLY A 424 4.85 -27.23 -22.21
C GLY A 424 5.41 -26.69 -20.89
N ALA A 425 5.51 -27.53 -19.87
CA ALA A 425 6.17 -27.20 -18.61
C ALA A 425 7.65 -26.91 -18.79
N LEU A 426 8.39 -27.73 -19.57
CA LEU A 426 9.81 -27.50 -19.86
C LEU A 426 10.04 -26.15 -20.58
N ILE A 427 9.25 -25.87 -21.62
CA ILE A 427 9.28 -24.58 -22.33
C ILE A 427 9.04 -23.43 -21.35
N THR A 428 8.04 -23.57 -20.48
CA THR A 428 7.70 -22.56 -19.49
C THR A 428 8.84 -22.31 -18.50
N VAL A 429 9.53 -23.35 -18.03
CA VAL A 429 10.70 -23.23 -17.14
C VAL A 429 11.85 -22.51 -17.84
N ILE A 430 12.15 -22.86 -19.09
CA ILE A 430 13.21 -22.21 -19.88
C ILE A 430 12.90 -20.73 -20.09
N MET A 431 11.67 -20.42 -20.53
CA MET A 431 11.24 -19.03 -20.76
C MET A 431 11.19 -18.23 -19.46
N THR A 432 10.85 -18.87 -18.34
CA THR A 432 10.91 -18.26 -17.01
C THR A 432 12.35 -17.89 -16.63
N ALA A 433 13.31 -18.78 -16.89
CA ALA A 433 14.72 -18.51 -16.63
C ALA A 433 15.24 -17.34 -17.50
N LEU A 434 14.92 -17.33 -18.78
CA LEU A 434 15.34 -16.27 -19.71
C LEU A 434 14.69 -14.92 -19.38
N GLY A 435 13.36 -14.90 -19.19
CA GLY A 435 12.61 -13.70 -18.83
C GLY A 435 13.03 -13.14 -17.47
N GLY A 436 13.24 -14.01 -16.48
CA GLY A 436 13.76 -13.64 -15.16
C GLY A 436 15.17 -13.06 -15.24
N ALA A 437 16.05 -13.63 -16.07
CA ALA A 437 17.41 -13.15 -16.24
C ALA A 437 17.43 -11.76 -16.88
N GLY A 438 16.62 -11.56 -17.93
CA GLY A 438 16.46 -10.27 -18.58
C GLY A 438 15.89 -9.20 -17.65
N ALA A 439 14.78 -9.50 -16.96
CA ALA A 439 14.13 -8.56 -16.05
C ALA A 439 15.02 -8.22 -14.85
N GLY A 440 15.66 -9.24 -14.25
CA GLY A 440 16.60 -9.04 -13.14
C GLY A 440 17.82 -8.23 -13.56
N TYR A 441 18.41 -8.52 -14.72
CA TYR A 441 19.56 -7.76 -15.23
C TYR A 441 19.22 -6.30 -15.54
N ALA A 442 18.05 -6.04 -16.12
CA ALA A 442 17.57 -4.68 -16.37
C ALA A 442 17.44 -3.88 -15.06
N GLU A 443 16.84 -4.48 -14.03
CA GLU A 443 16.70 -3.86 -12.70
C GLU A 443 18.05 -3.65 -12.00
N LEU A 444 19.01 -4.58 -12.17
CA LEU A 444 20.36 -4.41 -11.61
C LEU A 444 21.15 -3.28 -12.29
N LYS A 445 21.03 -3.13 -13.61
CA LYS A 445 21.76 -2.10 -14.37
C LYS A 445 21.16 -0.71 -14.21
N LEU A 446 19.83 -0.61 -14.21
CA LEU A 446 19.11 0.66 -14.14
C LEU A 446 18.79 1.07 -12.69
N GLY A 447 18.95 0.15 -11.74
CA GLY A 447 18.78 0.37 -10.31
C GLY A 447 19.81 1.37 -9.78
N LYS A 448 19.32 2.38 -9.05
CA LYS A 448 20.17 3.36 -8.37
C LYS A 448 20.34 2.95 -6.91
N PRO A 449 21.57 2.73 -6.41
CA PRO A 449 21.80 2.42 -5.00
C PRO A 449 21.34 3.59 -4.12
N SER A 450 20.75 3.29 -2.96
CA SER A 450 20.25 4.31 -2.04
C SER A 450 20.54 3.97 -0.59
N GLN A 451 20.95 4.96 0.22
CA GLN A 451 21.16 4.78 1.66
C GLN A 451 19.84 4.41 2.37
N ARG A 452 19.91 3.50 3.35
CA ARG A 452 18.76 2.98 4.14
C ARG A 452 17.86 4.05 4.76
N SER A 453 18.42 5.16 5.20
CA SER A 453 17.68 6.29 5.78
C SER A 453 16.77 6.99 4.76
N SER A 454 17.05 6.83 3.47
CA SER A 454 16.32 7.43 2.36
C SER A 454 15.31 6.50 1.68
N PHE A 455 15.31 5.20 2.03
CA PHE A 455 14.40 4.19 1.49
C PHE A 455 12.92 4.55 1.63
N ALA A 456 12.54 5.05 2.81
CA ALA A 456 11.16 5.47 3.06
C ALA A 456 10.79 6.76 2.32
N ARG A 457 11.76 7.63 2.00
CA ARG A 457 11.55 8.95 1.36
C ARG A 457 11.49 8.90 -0.16
N ARG A 458 11.96 7.83 -0.81
CA ARG A 458 11.91 7.66 -2.27
C ARG A 458 11.43 6.27 -2.65
N ARG A 459 10.20 5.97 -2.24
CA ARG A 459 9.54 4.66 -2.35
C ARG A 459 9.23 4.19 -3.79
N GLN A 460 9.77 4.85 -4.81
CA GLN A 460 9.63 4.47 -6.22
C GLN A 460 11.01 4.16 -6.78
N GLY A 461 11.23 2.89 -7.12
CA GLY A 461 12.32 2.49 -8.01
C GLY A 461 12.27 3.28 -9.32
N GLY A 462 13.32 3.18 -10.13
CA GLY A 462 13.34 3.84 -11.43
C GLY A 462 12.17 3.35 -12.28
N VAL A 463 11.22 4.23 -12.60
CA VAL A 463 10.04 3.93 -13.43
C VAL A 463 10.46 3.24 -14.75
N ILE A 464 11.59 3.67 -15.30
CA ILE A 464 12.19 3.10 -16.53
C ILE A 464 12.60 1.63 -16.32
N ALA A 465 13.25 1.30 -15.20
CA ALA A 465 13.67 -0.07 -14.90
C ALA A 465 12.44 -0.98 -14.72
N GLY A 466 11.42 -0.48 -14.01
CA GLY A 466 10.16 -1.17 -13.82
C GLY A 466 9.45 -1.44 -15.15
N LEU A 467 9.32 -0.44 -16.02
CA LEU A 467 8.70 -0.60 -17.34
C LEU A 467 9.47 -1.59 -18.23
N ALA A 468 10.81 -1.52 -18.24
CA ALA A 468 11.64 -2.47 -18.97
C ALA A 468 11.45 -3.90 -18.45
N SER A 469 11.40 -4.09 -17.12
CA SER A 469 11.16 -5.39 -16.51
C SER A 469 9.80 -5.99 -16.92
N VAL A 470 8.76 -5.15 -17.01
CA VAL A 470 7.41 -5.55 -17.44
C VAL A 470 7.38 -5.90 -18.91
N ALA A 471 8.00 -5.07 -19.77
CA ALA A 471 8.09 -5.35 -21.20
C ALA A 471 8.79 -6.68 -21.48
N ILE A 472 9.93 -6.93 -20.82
CA ILE A 472 10.65 -8.22 -20.93
C ILE A 472 9.75 -9.38 -20.50
N ALA A 473 9.08 -9.25 -19.35
CA ALA A 473 8.19 -10.29 -18.82
C ALA A 473 7.02 -10.60 -19.77
N VAL A 474 6.45 -9.58 -20.43
CA VAL A 474 5.36 -9.74 -21.41
C VAL A 474 5.87 -10.41 -22.69
N VAL A 475 7.06 -10.03 -23.20
CA VAL A 475 7.64 -10.63 -24.42
C VAL A 475 7.94 -12.12 -24.21
N PHE A 476 8.63 -12.48 -23.13
CA PHE A 476 8.93 -13.87 -22.83
C PHE A 476 7.68 -14.67 -22.44
N GLY A 477 6.73 -14.05 -21.73
CA GLY A 477 5.45 -14.67 -21.41
C GLY A 477 4.62 -14.96 -22.66
N GLY A 478 4.53 -14.01 -23.59
CA GLY A 478 3.86 -14.19 -24.88
C GLY A 478 4.53 -15.28 -25.71
N GLY A 479 5.87 -15.29 -25.77
CA GLY A 479 6.63 -16.34 -26.44
C GLY A 479 6.38 -17.73 -25.86
N ALA A 480 6.32 -17.86 -24.54
CA ALA A 480 5.98 -19.11 -23.87
C ALA A 480 4.55 -19.56 -24.18
N ALA A 481 3.59 -18.64 -24.16
CA ALA A 481 2.20 -18.94 -24.51
C ALA A 481 2.08 -19.48 -25.94
N ILE A 482 2.72 -18.83 -26.91
CA ILE A 482 2.72 -19.24 -28.31
C ILE A 482 3.40 -20.61 -28.47
N ALA A 483 4.58 -20.80 -27.88
CA ALA A 483 5.30 -22.07 -27.96
C ALA A 483 4.52 -23.23 -27.32
N VAL A 484 3.89 -23.00 -26.16
CA VAL A 484 3.01 -23.99 -25.52
C VAL A 484 1.76 -24.22 -26.35
N TYR A 485 1.17 -23.19 -26.97
CA TYR A 485 0.02 -23.36 -27.86
C TYR A 485 0.35 -24.23 -29.07
N LEU A 486 1.53 -24.04 -29.69
CA LEU A 486 1.97 -24.85 -30.83
C LEU A 486 2.24 -26.32 -30.46
N VAL A 487 2.67 -26.58 -29.22
CA VAL A 487 2.99 -27.93 -28.74
C VAL A 487 1.77 -28.65 -28.14
N SER A 488 0.88 -27.90 -27.49
CA SER A 488 -0.38 -28.40 -26.90
C SER A 488 -1.54 -28.42 -27.91
N GLY A 489 -1.38 -27.73 -29.03
CA GLY A 489 -2.36 -27.56 -30.08
C GLY A 489 -2.39 -28.74 -31.04
N ASP A 490 -3.45 -29.52 -30.88
CA ASP A 490 -4.10 -30.37 -31.87
C ASP A 490 -3.98 -29.77 -33.29
N LEU A 491 -3.19 -30.42 -34.16
CA LEU A 491 -2.98 -30.06 -35.58
C LEU A 491 -4.30 -29.97 -36.39
N GLY A 492 -5.44 -30.39 -35.83
CA GLY A 492 -6.78 -30.27 -36.42
C GLY A 492 -7.32 -28.83 -36.50
N ALA A 493 -7.03 -27.96 -35.52
CA ALA A 493 -7.63 -26.61 -35.49
C ALA A 493 -7.04 -25.68 -36.57
N LEU A 494 -5.75 -25.82 -36.89
CA LEU A 494 -5.11 -25.10 -37.99
C LEU A 494 -5.56 -25.60 -39.37
N ARG A 495 -5.97 -26.88 -39.50
CA ARG A 495 -6.52 -27.43 -40.75
C ARG A 495 -7.92 -26.90 -41.05
N MET A 496 -8.75 -26.57 -40.05
CA MET A 496 -10.05 -25.93 -40.32
C MET A 496 -9.93 -24.46 -40.76
N VAL A 497 -8.89 -23.73 -40.31
CA VAL A 497 -8.67 -22.34 -40.71
C VAL A 497 -7.98 -22.24 -42.09
N VAL A 498 -7.16 -23.22 -42.46
CA VAL A 498 -6.48 -23.26 -43.78
C VAL A 498 -7.25 -24.06 -44.83
N GLY A 499 -8.11 -25.00 -44.41
CA GLY A 499 -8.94 -25.85 -45.29
C GLY A 499 -10.31 -25.27 -45.68
N GLN A 500 -10.61 -24.04 -45.30
CA GLN A 500 -11.75 -23.27 -45.81
C GLN A 500 -11.28 -22.05 -46.61
N ARG A 501 -10.42 -22.29 -47.60
CA ARG A 501 -10.26 -21.40 -48.75
C ARG A 501 -10.61 -22.13 -50.02
#